data_AF-Q2F672-F1
#
_entry.id   AF-Q2F672-F1
#
_cell.length_a   1.000
_cell.length_b   1.000
_cell.length_c   1.000
_cell.angle_alpha   90.00
_cell.angle_beta   90.00
_cell.angle_gamma   90.00
#
_symmetry.space_group_name_H-M   'P 1'
#
loop_
_entity.id
_entity.type
_entity.pdbx_description
1 polymer ?
#
loop_
_entity_poly.entity_id
_entity_poly.type
_entity_poly.pdbx_seq_one_letter_code
_entity_poly.pdbx_strand_id
1 'polypeptide(L)'
;MALRLGGALKELRIHLCQTSKQSEGVREFIKNNYVNIKKENPNFPILIRECSGIQPRVWARYERGAEKSTPLTNLSANDVQSAIKQLVK
;
A
#
# COMPACT_ATOMS: atom_id res chain seq x y z
N MET A 1 -17.48 2.86 2.68
CA MET A 1 -17.34 1.45 3.11
C MET A 1 -15.98 1.27 3.72
N ALA A 2 -15.96 1.06 5.04
CA ALA A 2 -14.77 1.12 5.90
C ALA A 2 -13.82 -0.05 5.65
N LEU A 3 -12.54 0.25 5.42
CA LEU A 3 -11.45 -0.73 5.38
C LEU A 3 -11.00 -1.01 6.82
N ARG A 4 -11.76 -1.86 7.53
CA ARG A 4 -11.32 -2.38 8.82
C ARG A 4 -10.26 -3.47 8.59
N LEU A 5 -9.01 -3.15 8.89
CA LEU A 5 -7.87 -4.07 8.88
C LEU A 5 -7.88 -5.01 10.12
N GLY A 6 -9.07 -5.45 10.54
CA GLY A 6 -9.26 -6.18 11.79
C GLY A 6 -9.28 -7.69 11.57
N GLY A 7 -8.13 -8.34 11.76
CA GLY A 7 -8.03 -9.77 12.07
C GLY A 7 -7.18 -10.62 11.14
N ALA A 8 -6.78 -10.10 9.96
CA ALA A 8 -5.95 -10.85 9.03
C ALA A 8 -4.65 -10.13 8.67
N LEU A 9 -4.58 -8.80 8.68
CA LEU A 9 -3.42 -8.03 8.24
C LEU A 9 -2.68 -7.42 9.44
N LYS A 10 -1.39 -7.68 9.55
CA LYS A 10 -0.53 -7.09 10.61
C LYS A 10 0.28 -5.91 10.12
N GLU A 11 0.78 -5.94 8.90
CA GLU A 11 1.72 -4.92 8.40
C GLU A 11 1.50 -4.68 6.91
N LEU A 12 1.60 -3.43 6.48
CA LEU A 12 1.60 -3.08 5.07
C LEU A 12 2.86 -2.29 4.76
N ARG A 13 3.68 -2.80 3.85
CA ARG A 13 4.92 -2.16 3.42
C ARG A 13 4.79 -1.72 1.97
N ILE A 14 5.00 -0.45 1.70
CA ILE A 14 4.95 0.12 0.36
C ILE A 14 6.36 0.54 0.00
N HIS A 15 6.91 -0.03 -1.06
CA HIS A 15 8.09 0.50 -1.71
C HIS A 15 7.65 1.37 -2.88
N LEU A 16 8.12 2.61 -2.91
CA LEU A 16 7.91 3.51 -4.04
C LEU A 16 9.24 4.05 -4.56
N CYS A 17 9.24 4.45 -5.83
CA CYS A 17 10.33 5.19 -6.42
C CYS A 17 9.99 6.67 -6.53
N GLN A 18 10.93 7.55 -6.16
CA GLN A 18 10.75 9.00 -6.24
C GLN A 18 10.88 9.54 -7.67
N THR A 19 11.65 8.87 -8.53
CA THR A 19 12.07 9.37 -9.84
C THR A 19 11.42 8.67 -11.03
N SER A 20 10.85 7.47 -10.85
CA SER A 20 10.25 6.71 -11.94
C SER A 20 8.78 7.11 -12.17
N LYS A 21 8.42 7.45 -13.42
CA LYS A 21 7.03 7.72 -13.86
C LYS A 21 6.03 6.61 -13.49
N GLN A 22 6.53 5.37 -13.41
CA GLN A 22 5.75 4.20 -13.00
C GLN A 22 5.17 4.29 -11.57
N SER A 23 5.69 5.19 -10.73
CA SER A 23 5.31 5.36 -9.32
C SER A 23 4.44 6.60 -9.07
N GLU A 24 4.12 7.36 -10.12
CA GLU A 24 3.38 8.63 -9.99
C GLU A 24 1.99 8.41 -9.37
N GLY A 25 1.26 7.41 -9.84
CA GLY A 25 -0.04 7.02 -9.28
C GLY A 25 0.03 6.52 -7.83
N VAL A 26 1.12 5.85 -7.44
CA VAL A 26 1.35 5.43 -6.05
C VAL A 26 1.66 6.63 -5.16
N ARG A 27 2.40 7.62 -5.66
CA ARG A 27 2.73 8.85 -4.93
C ARG A 27 1.49 9.69 -4.64
N GLU A 28 0.60 9.85 -5.62
CA GLU A 28 -0.69 10.51 -5.42
C GLU A 28 -1.60 9.74 -4.47
N PHE A 29 -1.62 8.40 -4.60
CA PHE A 29 -2.36 7.55 -3.68
C PHE A 29 -1.89 7.73 -2.23
N ILE A 30 -0.58 7.76 -1.99
CA ILE A 30 -0.04 7.97 -0.64
C ILE A 30 -0.44 9.35 -0.11
N LYS A 31 -0.30 10.42 -0.91
CA LYS A 31 -0.68 11.78 -0.46
C LYS A 31 -2.15 11.87 -0.03
N ASN A 32 -3.06 11.26 -0.77
CA ASN A 32 -4.50 11.38 -0.53
C ASN A 32 -5.05 10.34 0.46
N ASN A 33 -4.60 9.09 0.41
CA ASN A 33 -5.16 8.01 1.23
C ASN A 33 -4.36 7.72 2.52
N TYR A 34 -3.08 8.07 2.61
CA TYR A 34 -2.28 7.70 3.79
C TYR A 34 -2.83 8.29 5.09
N VAL A 35 -3.28 9.54 5.06
CA VAL A 35 -3.88 10.22 6.23
C VAL A 35 -5.18 9.54 6.65
N ASN A 36 -6.00 9.14 5.68
CA ASN A 36 -7.28 8.50 5.96
C ASN A 36 -7.08 7.09 6.55
N ILE A 37 -6.21 6.28 5.95
CA ILE A 37 -5.91 4.91 6.44
C ILE A 37 -5.30 4.97 7.86
N LYS A 38 -4.40 5.92 8.13
CA LYS A 38 -3.77 6.07 9.45
C LYS A 38 -4.76 6.56 10.51
N LYS A 39 -5.70 7.44 10.15
CA LYS A 39 -6.80 7.87 11.05
C LYS A 39 -7.76 6.72 11.35
N GLU A 40 -8.08 5.91 10.35
CA GLU A 40 -9.04 4.80 10.49
C GLU A 40 -8.44 3.59 11.23
N ASN A 41 -7.12 3.38 11.16
CA ASN A 41 -6.43 2.26 11.82
C ASN A 41 -5.19 2.75 12.59
N PRO A 42 -5.34 3.33 13.79
CA PRO A 42 -4.24 3.89 14.56
C PRO A 42 -3.20 2.87 15.04
N ASN A 43 -3.58 1.59 15.16
CA ASN A 43 -2.69 0.49 15.56
C ASN A 43 -2.05 -0.25 14.38
N PHE A 44 -2.30 0.15 13.13
CA PHE A 44 -1.81 -0.57 11.97
C PHE A 44 -0.47 0.00 11.45
N PRO A 45 0.63 -0.76 11.51
CA PRO A 45 1.94 -0.30 11.05
C PRO A 45 2.00 -0.28 9.51
N ILE A 46 2.00 0.93 8.95
CA ILE A 46 2.25 1.20 7.53
C ILE A 46 3.70 1.65 7.36
N LEU A 47 4.51 0.83 6.70
CA LEU A 47 5.91 1.08 6.43
C LEU A 47 6.07 1.59 5.00
N ILE A 48 6.47 2.85 4.84
CA ILE A 48 6.80 3.41 3.53
C ILE A 48 8.32 3.39 3.38
N ARG A 49 8.81 2.80 2.29
CA ARG A 49 10.22 2.80 1.92
C ARG A 49 10.36 3.43 0.54
N GLU A 50 11.07 4.54 0.50
CA GLU A 50 11.36 5.26 -0.73
C GLU A 50 12.72 4.80 -1.23
N CYS A 51 12.77 4.16 -2.41
CA CYS A 51 14.01 3.72 -3.04
C CYS A 51 14.02 4.12 -4.52
N SER A 52 15.12 4.74 -4.96
CA SER A 52 15.32 5.12 -6.37
C SER A 52 15.61 3.90 -7.24
N GLY A 53 14.99 3.82 -8.42
CA GLY A 53 15.23 2.76 -9.42
C GLY A 53 14.52 1.44 -9.15
N ILE A 54 13.59 1.38 -8.19
CA ILE A 54 12.84 0.15 -7.85
C ILE A 54 11.41 0.21 -8.41
N GLN A 55 10.91 -0.93 -8.88
CA GLN A 55 9.51 -1.06 -9.26
C GLN A 55 8.60 -0.87 -8.03
N PRO A 56 7.61 0.03 -8.08
CA PRO A 56 6.69 0.24 -6.96
C PRO A 56 6.01 -1.07 -6.62
N ARG A 57 6.08 -1.48 -5.34
CA ARG A 57 5.58 -2.77 -4.88
C ARG A 57 5.00 -2.62 -3.48
N VAL A 58 3.86 -3.26 -3.26
CA VAL A 58 3.24 -3.35 -1.95
C VAL A 58 3.40 -4.76 -1.41
N TRP A 59 3.71 -4.86 -0.12
CA TRP A 59 3.71 -6.08 0.65
C TRP A 59 2.64 -5.96 1.74
N ALA A 60 1.81 -6.98 1.82
CA ALA A 60 0.80 -7.17 2.85
C ALA A 60 1.19 -8.42 3.65
N ARG A 61 1.41 -8.26 4.96
CA ARG A 61 1.70 -9.38 5.86
C ARG A 61 0.47 -9.74 6.67
N TYR A 62 0.11 -11.02 6.67
CA TYR A 62 -1.08 -11.53 7.33
C TYR A 62 -0.77 -12.33 8.62
N GLU A 63 -1.79 -12.51 9.48
CA GLU A 63 -1.72 -13.13 10.82
C GLU A 63 -1.31 -14.61 10.84
N ARG A 64 -1.07 -15.23 9.69
CA ARG A 64 -0.59 -16.61 9.54
C ARG A 64 0.79 -16.73 8.87
N GLY A 65 1.58 -15.65 8.85
CA GLY A 65 2.89 -15.65 8.19
C GLY A 65 2.81 -15.65 6.66
N ALA A 66 1.62 -15.50 6.09
CA ALA A 66 1.48 -15.26 4.66
C ALA A 66 1.90 -13.82 4.35
N GLU A 67 2.81 -13.66 3.38
CA GLU A 67 3.14 -12.37 2.78
C GLU A 67 2.67 -12.37 1.34
N LYS A 68 1.89 -11.35 0.98
CA LYS A 68 1.46 -11.14 -0.40
C LYS A 68 2.13 -9.89 -0.92
N SER A 69 2.88 -10.05 -2.01
CA SER A 69 3.55 -8.97 -2.70
C SER A 69 2.89 -8.70 -4.04
N THR A 70 2.51 -7.47 -4.30
CA THR A 70 1.89 -7.07 -5.57
C THR A 70 2.68 -5.91 -6.18
N PRO A 71 3.24 -6.06 -7.39
CA PRO A 71 3.83 -4.94 -8.11
C PRO A 71 2.72 -3.97 -8.54
N LEU A 72 2.95 -2.68 -8.33
CA LEU A 72 2.05 -1.58 -8.67
C LEU A 72 2.64 -0.73 -9.81
N THR A 73 3.24 -1.38 -10.80
CA THR A 73 3.93 -0.71 -11.93
C THR A 73 2.93 -0.11 -12.90
N ASN A 74 3.00 1.21 -13.15
CA ASN A 74 2.16 1.94 -14.13
C ASN A 74 0.65 1.88 -13.83
N LEU A 75 0.25 1.75 -12.57
CA LEU A 75 -1.17 1.78 -12.20
C LEU A 75 -1.60 3.20 -11.80
N SER A 76 -2.82 3.57 -12.18
CA SER A 76 -3.45 4.83 -11.76
C SER A 76 -3.76 4.80 -10.26
N ALA A 77 -3.94 5.96 -9.63
CA ALA A 77 -4.25 6.04 -8.20
C ALA A 77 -5.52 5.23 -7.80
N ASN A 78 -6.51 5.13 -8.69
CA ASN A 78 -7.73 4.33 -8.50
C ASN A 78 -7.47 2.82 -8.54
N ASP A 79 -6.61 2.35 -9.45
CA ASP A 79 -6.24 0.94 -9.57
C ASP A 79 -5.39 0.51 -8.37
N VAL A 80 -4.48 1.39 -7.92
CA VAL A 80 -3.70 1.18 -6.70
C VAL A 80 -4.61 1.05 -5.47
N GLN A 81 -5.62 1.92 -5.35
CA GLN A 81 -6.59 1.81 -4.26
C GLN A 81 -7.37 0.49 -4.32
N SER A 82 -7.76 0.05 -5.51
CA SER A 82 -8.51 -1.20 -5.70
C SER A 82 -7.65 -2.42 -5.39
N ALA A 83 -6.39 -2.43 -5.82
CA ALA A 83 -5.42 -3.48 -5.50
C ALA A 83 -5.17 -3.56 -3.99
N ILE A 84 -4.99 -2.42 -3.31
CA ILE A 84 -4.83 -2.38 -1.86
C ILE A 84 -6.11 -2.87 -1.17
N LYS A 85 -7.30 -2.45 -1.61
CA LYS A 85 -8.58 -2.98 -1.10
C LYS A 85 -8.69 -4.50 -1.24
N GLN A 86 -8.23 -5.06 -2.35
CA GLN A 86 -8.18 -6.52 -2.55
C GLN A 86 -7.16 -7.22 -1.66
N LEU A 87 -6.06 -6.55 -1.32
CA LEU A 87 -5.08 -7.07 -0.37
C LEU A 87 -5.62 -7.00 1.06
N VAL A 88 -6.47 -6.02 1.38
CA VAL A 88 -7.06 -5.85 2.72
C VAL A 88 -8.21 -6.80 3.02
N LYS A 89 -8.81 -7.39 1.99
CA LYS A 89 -9.91 -8.34 2.09
C LYS A 89 -9.41 -9.74 2.43
#